data_AF-A0AA39H7W9-F1
#
_entry.id   AF-A0AA39H7W9-F1
#
_cell.length_a   1.000
_cell.length_b   1.000
_cell.length_c   1.000
_cell.angle_alpha   90.00
_cell.angle_beta   90.00
_cell.angle_gamma   90.00
#
_symmetry.space_group_name_H-M   'P 1'
#
loop_
_entity.id
_entity.type
_entity.pdbx_description
1 polymer ?
#
loop_
_entity_poly.entity_id
_entity_poly.type
_entity_poly.pdbx_seq_one_letter_code
_entity_poly.pdbx_strand_id
1 'polypeptide(L)'
;MYRPQFNGREQAALMLDILRSTTDCDMETCKRAAVLITRQLAVTVNSPEDLSEIGTYIDEDDIVDVDSCFDAKTFDEQVELLRMVVIQRSGPGRISYDSSEDVYLCEQMDTAVDILTKADKHVVEHKLNSKFEFVDDIIRIYQLSQSSSLQANVLKCLSALAKVSKRINVYLLSTNFVSEVVLNTDLTQLVFLTAKKRLANHYMIT
;
A
#
# COMPACT_ATOMS: atom_id res chain seq x y z
N MET A 1 33.04 -32.59 -20.86
CA MET A 1 32.22 -32.00 -19.77
C MET A 1 30.83 -32.61 -19.83
N TYR A 2 30.38 -33.24 -18.75
CA TYR A 2 29.02 -33.80 -18.64
C TYR A 2 28.07 -32.61 -18.50
N ARG A 3 27.29 -32.28 -19.52
CA ARG A 3 26.16 -31.35 -19.35
C ARG A 3 25.05 -32.15 -18.66
N PRO A 4 24.54 -31.73 -17.49
CA PRO A 4 23.39 -32.38 -16.89
C PRO A 4 22.26 -32.41 -17.92
N GLN A 5 21.67 -33.59 -18.13
CA GLN A 5 20.57 -33.75 -19.06
C GLN A 5 19.35 -33.03 -18.49
N PHE A 6 18.71 -32.17 -19.29
CA PHE A 6 17.56 -31.41 -18.85
C PHE A 6 16.44 -32.34 -18.37
N ASN A 7 16.02 -32.17 -17.11
CA ASN A 7 14.88 -32.87 -16.52
C ASN A 7 13.81 -31.85 -16.10
N GLY A 8 12.75 -31.72 -16.90
CA GLY A 8 11.69 -30.74 -16.65
C GLY A 8 10.98 -30.93 -15.30
N ARG A 9 10.93 -32.15 -14.76
CA ARG A 9 10.32 -32.42 -13.46
C ARG A 9 11.16 -31.86 -12.32
N GLU A 10 12.48 -32.04 -12.38
CA GLU A 10 13.40 -31.49 -11.38
C GLU A 10 13.44 -29.97 -11.42
N GLN A 11 13.46 -29.38 -12.63
CA GLN A 11 13.44 -27.91 -12.78
C GLN A 11 12.13 -27.29 -12.28
N ALA A 12 11.00 -27.94 -12.53
CA ALA A 12 9.71 -27.50 -11.99
C ALA A 12 9.69 -27.56 -10.45
N ALA A 13 10.23 -28.64 -9.86
CA ALA A 13 10.34 -28.74 -8.40
C ALA A 13 11.21 -27.62 -7.81
N LEU A 14 12.41 -27.39 -8.39
CA LEU A 14 13.31 -26.32 -7.97
C LEU A 14 12.64 -24.93 -8.07
N MET A 15 11.91 -24.66 -9.15
CA MET A 15 11.21 -23.39 -9.33
C MET A 15 10.15 -23.18 -8.24
N LEU A 16 9.38 -24.22 -7.89
CA LEU A 16 8.39 -24.13 -6.82
C LEU A 16 9.04 -23.92 -5.44
N ASP A 17 10.16 -24.59 -5.18
CA ASP A 17 10.91 -24.41 -3.93
C ASP A 17 11.48 -22.99 -3.81
N ILE A 18 12.02 -22.43 -4.89
CA ILE A 18 12.51 -21.04 -4.93
C ILE A 18 11.35 -20.05 -4.68
N LEU A 19 10.23 -20.22 -5.38
CA LEU A 19 9.05 -19.35 -5.20
C LEU A 19 8.52 -19.44 -3.77
N ARG A 20 8.38 -20.65 -3.21
CA ARG A 20 7.86 -20.86 -1.85
C ARG A 20 8.80 -20.27 -0.80
N SER A 21 10.11 -20.47 -0.94
CA SER A 21 11.11 -19.95 0.00
C SER A 21 11.25 -18.42 -0.03
N THR A 22 10.99 -17.80 -1.18
CA THR A 22 11.14 -16.34 -1.35
C THR A 22 9.86 -15.57 -1.01
N THR A 23 8.68 -16.11 -1.32
CA THR A 23 7.41 -15.37 -1.23
C THR A 23 6.57 -15.71 0.01
N ASP A 24 6.84 -16.84 0.65
CA ASP A 24 5.97 -17.45 1.66
C ASP A 24 4.48 -17.55 1.24
N CYS A 25 4.19 -17.62 -0.07
CA CYS A 25 2.84 -17.91 -0.59
C CYS A 25 2.52 -19.41 -0.53
N ASP A 26 1.24 -19.79 -0.47
CA ASP A 26 0.84 -21.19 -0.51
C ASP A 26 1.27 -21.90 -1.81
N MET A 27 1.36 -23.24 -1.76
CA MET A 27 1.88 -24.03 -2.88
C MET A 27 1.03 -23.92 -4.15
N GLU A 28 -0.29 -23.71 -4.04
CA GLU A 28 -1.13 -23.54 -5.22
C GLU A 28 -0.89 -22.19 -5.89
N THR A 29 -0.69 -21.13 -5.11
CA THR A 29 -0.27 -19.82 -5.63
C THR A 29 1.10 -19.91 -6.31
N CYS A 30 2.08 -20.59 -5.69
CA CYS A 30 3.40 -20.81 -6.29
C CYS A 30 3.31 -21.56 -7.63
N LYS A 31 2.49 -22.61 -7.71
CA LYS A 31 2.24 -23.35 -8.96
C LYS A 31 1.65 -22.47 -10.05
N ARG A 32 0.66 -21.64 -9.71
CA ARG A 32 0.05 -20.72 -10.69
C ARG A 32 1.07 -19.71 -11.20
N ALA A 33 1.84 -19.09 -10.32
CA ALA A 33 2.88 -18.14 -10.69
C ALA A 33 3.92 -18.78 -11.62
N ALA A 34 4.45 -19.96 -11.26
CA ALA A 34 5.41 -20.70 -12.09
C ALA A 34 4.84 -21.00 -13.48
N VAL A 35 3.59 -21.45 -13.57
CA VAL A 35 2.93 -21.75 -14.86
C VAL A 35 2.75 -20.49 -15.69
N LEU A 36 2.34 -19.36 -15.10
CA LEU A 36 2.16 -18.10 -15.81
C LEU A 36 3.49 -17.59 -16.38
N ILE A 37 4.53 -17.55 -15.56
CA ILE A 37 5.87 -17.13 -15.98
C ILE A 37 6.39 -18.05 -17.09
N THR A 38 6.35 -19.37 -16.87
CA THR A 38 6.87 -20.34 -17.84
C THR A 38 6.13 -20.27 -19.17
N ARG A 39 4.80 -20.11 -19.15
CA ARG A 39 4.00 -19.95 -20.37
C ARG A 39 4.33 -18.66 -21.11
N GLN A 40 4.47 -17.55 -20.40
CA GLN A 40 4.80 -16.27 -21.02
C GLN A 40 6.20 -16.29 -21.67
N LEU A 41 7.18 -16.86 -20.96
CA LEU A 41 8.53 -17.04 -21.49
C LEU A 41 8.54 -17.98 -22.69
N ALA A 42 7.81 -19.10 -22.64
CA ALA A 42 7.76 -20.06 -23.76
C ALA A 42 7.19 -19.47 -25.08
N VAL A 43 6.43 -18.37 -25.01
CA VAL A 43 5.91 -17.68 -26.20
C VAL A 43 6.93 -16.73 -26.82
N THR A 44 7.87 -16.22 -26.03
CA THR A 44 8.70 -15.06 -26.41
C THR A 44 10.20 -15.35 -26.45
N VAL A 45 10.67 -16.30 -25.64
CA VAL A 45 12.08 -16.70 -25.51
C VAL A 45 12.39 -17.80 -26.52
N ASN A 46 13.42 -17.58 -27.34
CA ASN A 46 13.84 -18.53 -28.39
C ASN A 46 15.19 -19.18 -28.08
N SER A 47 16.00 -18.58 -27.20
CA SER A 47 17.35 -19.06 -26.88
C SER A 47 17.66 -19.02 -25.38
N PRO A 48 18.63 -19.84 -24.89
CA PRO A 48 19.16 -19.69 -23.54
C PRO A 48 19.77 -18.31 -23.27
N GLU A 49 20.34 -17.67 -24.30
CA GLU A 49 20.88 -16.32 -24.22
C GLU A 49 19.79 -15.29 -23.91
N ASP A 50 18.59 -15.43 -24.50
CA ASP A 50 17.43 -14.57 -24.21
C ASP A 50 17.03 -14.66 -22.72
N LEU A 51 17.09 -15.86 -22.12
CA LEU A 51 16.81 -16.03 -20.68
C LEU A 51 17.88 -15.36 -19.81
N SER A 52 19.14 -15.41 -20.23
CA SER A 52 20.24 -14.73 -19.53
C SER A 52 20.10 -13.21 -19.62
N GLU A 53 19.65 -12.70 -20.77
CA GLU A 53 19.40 -11.27 -20.99
C GLU A 53 18.24 -10.79 -20.12
N ILE A 54 17.12 -11.53 -20.07
CA ILE A 54 16.00 -11.26 -19.15
C ILE A 54 16.48 -11.19 -17.69
N GLY A 55 17.33 -12.13 -17.27
CA GLY A 55 17.91 -12.10 -15.93
C GLY A 55 18.72 -10.83 -15.65
N THR A 56 19.41 -10.29 -16.66
CA THR A 56 20.17 -9.04 -16.53
C THR A 56 19.22 -7.85 -16.35
N TYR A 57 18.15 -7.77 -17.14
CA TYR A 57 17.15 -6.69 -17.04
C TYR A 57 16.34 -6.73 -15.74
N ILE A 58 16.08 -7.90 -15.16
CA ILE A 58 15.35 -8.01 -13.88
C ILE A 58 16.11 -7.32 -12.74
N ASP A 59 17.45 -7.33 -12.81
CA ASP A 59 18.31 -6.70 -11.80
C ASP A 59 18.52 -5.19 -12.06
N GLU A 60 17.97 -4.64 -13.16
CA GLU A 60 18.04 -3.20 -13.43
C GLU A 60 17.01 -2.43 -12.60
N ASP A 61 17.44 -1.29 -12.05
CA ASP A 61 16.63 -0.46 -11.15
C ASP A 61 15.40 0.17 -11.83
N ASP A 62 15.37 0.28 -13.17
CA ASP A 62 14.37 1.01 -13.96
C ASP A 62 13.48 0.12 -14.85
N ILE A 63 13.54 -1.21 -14.69
CA ILE A 63 12.74 -2.14 -15.50
C ILE A 63 11.22 -2.03 -15.24
N VAL A 64 10.83 -1.50 -14.07
CA VAL A 64 9.43 -1.34 -13.69
C VAL A 64 8.84 -0.12 -14.40
N ASP A 65 7.86 -0.36 -15.27
CA ASP A 65 7.05 0.69 -15.88
C ASP A 65 6.22 1.42 -14.80
N VAL A 66 6.72 2.57 -14.35
CA VAL A 66 6.11 3.36 -13.26
C VAL A 66 4.72 3.91 -13.57
N ASP A 67 4.34 3.95 -14.85
CA ASP A 67 3.03 4.43 -15.29
C ASP A 67 2.00 3.28 -15.33
N SER A 68 2.41 2.10 -15.79
CA SER A 68 1.50 1.02 -16.19
C SER A 68 1.67 -0.30 -15.44
N CYS A 69 2.58 -0.40 -14.46
CA CYS A 69 2.71 -1.60 -13.65
C CYS A 69 1.44 -1.88 -12.82
N PHE A 70 1.35 -3.08 -12.26
CA PHE A 70 0.20 -3.50 -11.47
C PHE A 70 -0.08 -2.53 -10.32
N ASP A 71 0.94 -2.23 -9.50
CA ASP A 71 0.80 -1.33 -8.36
C ASP A 71 0.38 0.08 -8.77
N ALA A 72 0.95 0.59 -9.87
CA ALA A 72 0.61 1.91 -10.41
C ALA A 72 -0.86 2.02 -10.80
N LYS A 73 -1.39 1.01 -11.53
CA LYS A 73 -2.79 0.97 -11.96
C LYS A 73 -3.74 0.83 -10.79
N THR A 74 -3.46 -0.11 -9.89
CA THR A 74 -4.32 -0.33 -8.72
C THR A 74 -4.30 0.90 -7.81
N PHE A 75 -3.16 1.57 -7.63
CA PHE A 75 -3.12 2.83 -6.88
C PHE A 75 -3.97 3.92 -7.53
N ASP A 76 -3.87 4.11 -8.85
CA ASP A 76 -4.66 5.12 -9.56
C ASP A 76 -6.18 4.85 -9.44
N GLU A 77 -6.60 3.58 -9.53
CA GLU A 77 -7.99 3.18 -9.30
C GLU A 77 -8.46 3.54 -7.88
N GLN A 78 -7.65 3.24 -6.87
CA GLN A 78 -7.97 3.56 -5.48
C GLN A 78 -8.06 5.08 -5.22
N VAL A 79 -7.13 5.85 -5.77
CA VAL A 79 -7.14 7.33 -5.66
C VAL A 79 -8.39 7.91 -6.30
N GLU A 80 -8.80 7.42 -7.47
CA GLU A 80 -10.00 7.93 -8.15
C GLU A 80 -11.27 7.60 -7.36
N LEU A 81 -11.36 6.39 -6.79
CA LEU A 81 -12.47 6.00 -5.91
C LEU A 81 -12.58 6.92 -4.69
N LEU A 82 -11.46 7.19 -4.01
CA LEU A 82 -11.42 8.11 -2.86
C LEU A 82 -11.84 9.52 -3.26
N ARG A 83 -11.31 10.02 -4.38
CA ARG A 83 -11.64 11.35 -4.91
C ARG A 83 -13.12 11.49 -5.22
N MET A 84 -13.72 10.48 -5.86
CA MET A 84 -15.15 10.47 -6.15
C MET A 84 -15.99 10.58 -4.88
N VAL A 85 -15.63 9.85 -3.82
CA VAL A 85 -16.32 9.91 -2.53
C VAL A 85 -16.22 11.32 -1.92
N VAL A 86 -15.04 11.93 -1.96
CA VAL A 86 -14.82 13.31 -1.46
C VAL A 86 -15.68 14.31 -2.22
N ILE A 87 -15.72 14.23 -3.56
CA ILE A 87 -16.52 15.13 -4.40
C ILE A 87 -18.01 14.99 -4.08
N GLN A 88 -18.52 13.75 -4.03
CA GLN A 88 -19.92 13.47 -3.73
C GLN A 88 -20.33 14.04 -2.36
N ARG A 89 -19.47 13.90 -1.35
CA ARG A 89 -19.75 14.34 0.03
C ARG A 89 -19.48 15.82 0.28
N SER A 90 -18.66 16.46 -0.55
CA SER A 90 -18.39 17.90 -0.45
C SER A 90 -19.52 18.77 -1.02
N GLY A 91 -20.37 18.21 -1.90
CA GLY A 91 -21.46 18.92 -2.57
C GLY A 91 -22.66 19.31 -1.69
N PRO A 92 -23.56 20.17 -2.21
CA PRO A 92 -24.80 20.56 -1.52
C PRO A 92 -25.83 19.40 -1.49
N GLY A 93 -26.40 19.09 -0.31
CA GLY A 93 -27.40 18.02 -0.12
C GLY A 93 -26.92 16.74 0.60
N ARG A 94 -25.93 16.88 1.50
CA ARG A 94 -25.09 15.81 2.05
C ARG A 94 -25.87 14.67 2.73
N ILE A 95 -25.53 13.44 2.35
CA ILE A 95 -25.86 12.20 3.06
C ILE A 95 -24.88 12.08 4.23
N SER A 96 -25.38 11.96 5.47
CA SER A 96 -24.52 11.64 6.61
C SER A 96 -23.94 10.25 6.44
N TYR A 97 -22.68 10.03 6.79
CA TYR A 97 -22.03 8.73 6.76
C TYR A 97 -22.93 7.65 7.38
N ASP A 98 -23.39 6.71 6.56
CA ASP A 98 -23.90 5.45 7.06
C ASP A 98 -22.71 4.57 7.45
N SER A 99 -22.81 3.91 8.61
CA SER A 99 -21.70 3.15 9.21
C SER A 99 -21.05 2.11 8.28
N SER A 100 -21.77 1.59 7.28
CA SER A 100 -21.23 0.67 6.27
C SER A 100 -20.32 1.34 5.24
N GLU A 101 -20.60 2.60 4.87
CA GLU A 101 -19.78 3.33 3.91
C GLU A 101 -18.45 3.79 4.52
N ASP A 102 -18.44 4.06 5.84
CA ASP A 102 -17.22 4.37 6.60
C ASP A 102 -16.23 3.21 6.57
N VAL A 103 -16.72 1.98 6.77
CA VAL A 103 -15.89 0.77 6.76
C VAL A 103 -15.28 0.57 5.38
N TYR A 104 -16.09 0.68 4.32
CA TYR A 104 -15.60 0.57 2.95
C TYR A 104 -14.52 1.63 2.65
N LEU A 105 -14.72 2.87 3.10
CA LEU A 105 -13.74 3.93 2.89
C LEU A 105 -12.42 3.67 3.64
N CYS A 106 -12.51 3.13 4.86
CA CYS A 106 -11.34 2.68 5.60
C CYS A 106 -10.57 1.60 4.82
N GLU A 107 -11.26 0.62 4.24
CA GLU A 107 -10.66 -0.45 3.43
C GLU A 107 -9.96 0.11 2.17
N GLN A 108 -10.56 1.07 1.48
CA GLN A 108 -9.93 1.68 0.30
C GLN A 108 -8.66 2.47 0.68
N MET A 109 -8.69 3.25 1.78
CA MET A 109 -7.50 3.96 2.25
C MET A 109 -6.41 3.01 2.72
N ASP A 110 -6.75 1.97 3.49
CA ASP A 110 -5.79 0.95 3.92
C ASP A 110 -5.19 0.21 2.71
N THR A 111 -5.98 -0.05 1.66
CA THR A 111 -5.51 -0.67 0.40
C THR A 111 -4.54 0.24 -0.35
N ALA A 112 -4.86 1.53 -0.50
CA ALA A 112 -3.97 2.51 -1.15
C ALA A 112 -2.61 2.62 -0.44
N VAL A 113 -2.63 2.61 0.90
CA VAL A 113 -1.41 2.61 1.73
C VAL A 113 -0.62 1.32 1.56
N ASP A 114 -1.29 0.17 1.57
CA ASP A 114 -0.65 -1.14 1.42
C ASP A 114 0.07 -1.27 0.07
N ILE A 115 -0.56 -0.80 -1.02
CA ILE A 115 0.04 -0.75 -2.36
C ILE A 115 1.34 0.07 -2.32
N LEU A 116 1.28 1.31 -1.82
CA LEU A 116 2.47 2.18 -1.76
C LEU A 116 3.56 1.66 -0.81
N THR A 117 3.22 0.83 0.17
CA THR A 117 4.20 0.22 1.09
C THR A 117 4.94 -0.95 0.45
N LYS A 118 4.31 -1.64 -0.51
CA LYS A 118 4.85 -2.84 -1.17
C LYS A 118 5.44 -2.57 -2.55
N ALA A 119 5.00 -1.48 -3.21
CA ALA A 119 5.41 -1.11 -4.54
C ALA A 119 6.91 -0.75 -4.61
N ASP A 120 7.45 -0.80 -5.84
CA ASP A 120 8.80 -0.32 -6.13
C ASP A 120 8.97 1.17 -5.76
N LYS A 121 10.18 1.53 -5.30
CA LYS A 121 10.52 2.89 -4.84
C LYS A 121 10.24 3.95 -5.91
N HIS A 122 10.50 3.64 -7.18
CA HIS A 122 10.30 4.57 -8.30
C HIS A 122 8.82 4.77 -8.61
N VAL A 123 8.00 3.72 -8.50
CA VAL A 123 6.54 3.81 -8.63
C VAL A 123 5.99 4.73 -7.55
N VAL A 124 6.41 4.53 -6.30
CA VAL A 124 5.98 5.35 -5.16
C VAL A 124 6.35 6.83 -5.39
N GLU A 125 7.61 7.12 -5.73
CA GLU A 125 8.06 8.48 -5.99
C GLU A 125 7.31 9.13 -7.14
N HIS A 126 7.12 8.40 -8.24
CA HIS A 126 6.37 8.86 -9.39
C HIS A 126 4.92 9.20 -9.01
N LYS A 127 4.19 8.27 -8.37
CA LYS A 127 2.78 8.47 -8.02
C LYS A 127 2.58 9.53 -6.96
N LEU A 128 3.48 9.65 -5.98
CA LEU A 128 3.45 10.76 -5.03
C LEU A 128 3.76 12.11 -5.69
N ASN A 129 4.49 12.15 -6.81
CA ASN A 129 4.67 13.38 -7.57
C ASN A 129 3.45 13.74 -8.43
N SER A 130 2.88 12.76 -9.12
CA SER A 130 1.80 13.00 -10.09
C SER A 130 0.41 13.06 -9.47
N LYS A 131 0.19 12.40 -8.33
CA LYS A 131 -1.11 12.27 -7.66
C LYS A 131 -1.12 12.82 -6.24
N PHE A 132 -0.17 13.68 -5.84
CA PHE A 132 -0.03 14.16 -4.46
C PHE A 132 -1.33 14.72 -3.84
N GLU A 133 -2.23 15.27 -4.65
CA GLU A 133 -3.56 15.74 -4.25
C GLU A 133 -4.40 14.67 -3.53
N PHE A 134 -4.10 13.37 -3.71
CA PHE A 134 -4.78 12.31 -2.96
C PHE A 134 -4.62 12.47 -1.44
N VAL A 135 -3.52 13.07 -0.98
CA VAL A 135 -3.30 13.37 0.45
C VAL A 135 -4.31 14.42 0.93
N ASP A 136 -4.64 15.41 0.08
CA ASP A 136 -5.65 16.41 0.40
C ASP A 136 -7.04 15.80 0.48
N ASP A 137 -7.35 14.85 -0.41
CA ASP A 137 -8.61 14.13 -0.37
C ASP A 137 -8.73 13.30 0.92
N ILE A 138 -7.66 12.65 1.38
CA ILE A 138 -7.62 11.97 2.69
C ILE A 138 -7.83 12.96 3.85
N ILE A 139 -7.18 14.13 3.82
CA ILE A 139 -7.38 15.18 4.85
C ILE A 139 -8.83 15.68 4.83
N ARG A 140 -9.43 15.87 3.66
CA ARG A 140 -10.83 16.27 3.53
C ARG A 140 -11.78 15.22 4.10
N ILE A 141 -11.49 13.94 3.95
CA ILE A 141 -12.28 12.87 4.59
C ILE A 141 -12.29 13.06 6.11
N TYR A 142 -11.13 13.38 6.73
CA TYR A 142 -11.08 13.69 8.15
C TYR A 142 -11.94 14.90 8.53
N GLN A 143 -11.83 15.99 7.78
CA GLN A 143 -12.56 17.24 8.03
C GLN A 143 -14.07 17.11 7.85
N LEU A 144 -14.51 16.28 6.90
CA LEU A 144 -15.92 16.03 6.63
C LEU A 144 -16.52 14.98 7.57
N SER A 145 -15.71 14.07 8.10
CA SER A 145 -16.18 12.96 8.93
C SER A 145 -16.58 13.39 10.33
N GLN A 146 -17.73 12.89 10.78
CA GLN A 146 -18.18 12.96 12.19
C GLN A 146 -17.89 11.67 12.96
N SER A 147 -17.38 10.65 12.27
CA SER A 147 -17.18 9.31 12.78
C SER A 147 -15.77 9.18 13.33
N SER A 148 -15.65 8.96 14.65
CA SER A 148 -14.35 8.85 15.32
C SER A 148 -13.52 7.66 14.81
N SER A 149 -14.17 6.58 14.37
CA SER A 149 -13.48 5.43 13.78
C SER A 149 -12.87 5.77 12.42
N LEU A 150 -13.63 6.45 11.55
CA LEU A 150 -13.13 6.91 10.26
C LEU A 150 -12.01 7.95 10.43
N GLN A 151 -12.18 8.91 11.33
CA GLN A 151 -11.13 9.88 11.67
C GLN A 151 -9.85 9.20 12.18
N ALA A 152 -9.98 8.19 13.05
CA ALA A 152 -8.83 7.41 13.52
C ALA A 152 -8.15 6.62 12.39
N ASN A 153 -8.92 6.06 11.45
CA ASN A 153 -8.37 5.36 10.29
C ASN A 153 -7.62 6.34 9.36
N VAL A 154 -8.16 7.54 9.12
CA VAL A 154 -7.46 8.58 8.35
C VAL A 154 -6.10 8.91 9.00
N LEU A 155 -6.06 9.13 10.31
CA LEU A 155 -4.80 9.41 11.02
C LEU A 155 -3.81 8.25 10.92
N LYS A 156 -4.28 6.99 11.00
CA LYS A 156 -3.47 5.80 10.78
C LYS A 156 -2.91 5.77 9.36
N CYS A 157 -3.72 6.05 8.35
CA CYS A 157 -3.32 6.08 6.95
C CYS A 157 -2.28 7.17 6.69
N LEU A 158 -2.51 8.40 7.15
CA LEU A 158 -1.53 9.50 7.04
C LEU A 158 -0.22 9.19 7.75
N SER A 159 -0.27 8.54 8.91
CA SER A 159 0.93 8.10 9.63
C SER A 159 1.71 7.02 8.85
N ALA A 160 1.02 6.10 8.17
CA ALA A 160 1.67 5.10 7.33
C ALA A 160 2.26 5.73 6.06
N LEU A 161 1.53 6.60 5.38
CA LEU A 161 2.02 7.37 4.23
C LEU A 161 3.25 8.22 4.58
N ALA A 162 3.28 8.81 5.76
CA ALA A 162 4.44 9.54 6.29
C ALA A 162 5.70 8.68 6.46
N LYS A 163 5.57 7.35 6.60
CA LYS A 163 6.70 6.41 6.60
C LYS A 163 7.18 6.09 5.19
N VAL A 164 6.25 6.06 4.23
CA VAL A 164 6.53 5.84 2.80
C VAL A 164 7.27 7.04 2.21
N SER A 165 6.87 8.27 2.54
CA SER A 165 7.55 9.48 2.05
C SER A 165 7.65 10.59 3.09
N LYS A 166 8.88 11.04 3.32
CA LYS A 166 9.16 12.16 4.24
C LYS A 166 8.52 13.48 3.80
N ARG A 167 8.20 13.65 2.52
CA ARG A 167 7.53 14.84 1.99
C ARG A 167 6.14 15.02 2.60
N ILE A 168 5.47 13.91 2.93
CA ILE A 168 4.15 13.94 3.54
C ILE A 168 4.22 14.54 4.95
N ASN A 169 5.26 14.24 5.73
CA ASN A 169 5.47 14.89 7.03
C ASN A 169 5.60 16.41 6.91
N VAL A 170 6.44 16.87 5.98
CA VAL A 170 6.63 18.31 5.75
C VAL A 170 5.33 18.96 5.30
N TYR A 171 4.59 18.29 4.41
CA TYR A 171 3.30 18.75 3.94
C TYR A 171 2.28 18.89 5.06
N LEU A 172 2.08 17.85 5.88
CA LEU A 172 1.14 17.87 7.00
C LEU A 172 1.47 18.95 8.04
N LEU A 173 2.76 19.23 8.28
CA LEU A 173 3.19 20.31 9.17
C LEU A 173 2.97 21.71 8.57
N SER A 174 2.96 21.82 7.24
CA SER A 174 2.72 23.08 6.53
C SER A 174 1.24 23.43 6.36
N THR A 175 0.35 22.45 6.50
CA THR A 175 -1.10 22.65 6.45
C THR A 175 -1.66 22.94 7.84
N ASN A 176 -2.88 23.49 7.90
CA ASN A 176 -3.59 23.68 9.17
C ASN A 176 -4.09 22.37 9.79
N PHE A 177 -3.83 21.22 9.15
CA PHE A 177 -4.33 19.92 9.57
C PHE A 177 -3.90 19.55 10.98
N VAL A 178 -2.64 19.77 11.36
CA VAL A 178 -2.15 19.46 12.72
C VAL A 178 -2.91 20.26 13.77
N SER A 179 -3.21 21.53 13.51
CA SER A 179 -4.00 22.37 14.40
C SER A 179 -5.45 21.85 14.53
N GLU A 180 -6.06 21.42 13.42
CA GLU A 180 -7.41 20.85 13.41
C GLU A 180 -7.49 19.54 14.19
N VAL A 181 -6.49 18.67 14.03
CA VAL A 181 -6.40 17.41 14.80
C VAL A 181 -6.26 17.71 16.29
N VAL A 182 -5.42 18.68 16.68
CA VAL A 182 -5.23 19.07 18.08
C VAL A 182 -6.50 19.65 18.70
N LEU A 183 -7.30 20.39 17.94
CA LEU A 183 -8.56 20.98 18.41
C LEU A 183 -9.69 19.94 18.52
N ASN A 184 -9.75 18.98 17.60
CA ASN A 184 -10.79 17.95 17.57
C ASN A 184 -10.46 16.72 18.41
N THR A 185 -9.17 16.47 18.67
CA THR A 185 -8.74 15.44 19.61
C THR A 185 -8.69 16.08 20.98
N ASP A 186 -9.66 15.79 21.82
CA ASP A 186 -9.68 16.23 23.21
C ASP A 186 -8.42 15.70 23.92
N LEU A 187 -7.33 16.49 23.90
CA LEU A 187 -5.99 16.11 24.38
C LEU A 187 -6.04 15.64 25.85
N THR A 188 -7.07 16.06 26.56
CA THR A 188 -7.44 15.66 27.91
C THR A 188 -7.66 14.14 28.04
N GLN A 189 -8.27 13.48 27.03
CA GLN A 189 -8.48 12.03 27.06
C GLN A 189 -7.21 11.22 26.79
N LEU A 190 -6.32 11.72 25.93
CA LEU A 190 -5.03 11.07 25.63
C LEU A 190 -4.06 11.17 26.81
N VAL A 191 -3.99 12.31 27.50
CA VAL A 191 -3.21 12.45 28.74
C VAL A 191 -3.76 11.53 29.83
N PHE A 192 -5.09 11.41 29.96
CA PHE A 192 -5.71 10.48 30.92
C PHE A 192 -5.42 9.01 30.59
N LEU A 193 -5.51 8.59 29.33
CA LEU A 193 -5.22 7.20 28.92
C LEU A 193 -3.74 6.86 29.09
N THR A 194 -2.84 7.79 28.80
CA THR A 194 -1.39 7.58 28.98
C THR A 194 -0.98 7.57 30.45
N ALA A 195 -1.63 8.39 31.29
CA ALA A 195 -1.46 8.38 32.74
C ALA A 195 -2.02 7.09 33.38
N LYS A 196 -3.18 6.61 32.92
CA LYS A 196 -3.81 5.37 33.41
C LYS A 196 -2.98 4.13 33.05
N LYS A 197 -2.37 4.09 31.86
CA LYS A 197 -1.48 3.01 31.42
C LYS A 197 -0.15 3.00 32.20
N ARG A 198 0.37 4.17 32.57
CA ARG A 198 1.55 4.28 33.47
C ARG A 198 1.24 3.84 34.91
N LEU A 199 0.06 4.16 35.43
CA LEU A 199 -0.37 3.73 36.76
C LEU A 199 -0.63 2.21 36.80
N ALA A 200 -1.28 1.63 35.79
CA ALA A 200 -1.51 0.18 35.72
C ALA A 200 -0.21 -0.64 35.69
N ASN A 201 0.84 -0.14 35.02
CA ASN A 201 2.16 -0.77 35.02
C ASN A 201 2.94 -0.60 36.33
N HIS A 202 2.57 0.37 37.17
CA HIS A 202 3.19 0.57 38.49
C HIS A 202 2.56 -0.32 39.57
N TYR A 203 1.31 -0.74 39.40
CA TYR A 203 0.59 -1.62 40.33
C TYR A 203 0.67 -3.12 39.99
N MET A 204 1.37 -3.52 38.92
CA MET A 204 1.66 -4.94 38.61
C MET A 204 3.10 -5.36 38.98
N ILE A 205 3.86 -4.48 39.63
CA ILE A 205 5.20 -4.79 40.19
C ILE A 205 5.18 -4.49 41.69
N THR A 206 4.32 -5.19 42.42
CA THR A 206 4.34 -5.40 43.88
C THR A 206 3.57 -6.67 44.17
#